data_AF-A0A8J8G6V0-F1
#
_entry.id   AF-A0A8J8G6V0-F1
#
_cell.length_a   1.000
_cell.length_b   1.000
_cell.length_c   1.000
_cell.angle_alpha   90.00
_cell.angle_beta   90.00
_cell.angle_gamma   90.00
#
_symmetry.space_group_name_H-M   'P 1'
#
loop_
_entity.id
_entity.type
_entity.pdbx_description
1 polymer ?
#
loop_
_entity_poly.entity_id
_entity_poly.type
_entity_poly.pdbx_seq_one_letter_code
_entity_poly.pdbx_strand_id
1 'polypeptide(L)'
;MLTFFIQKISANAAQPGIWNAGGTVFTMMYPKDAATFKKVQMQNEKIYMQLYPGFAVVKAWCRMKNTAKETLKFKMGYPVNGIYSGGNSNLNQVYLDSLSQFKIFSNRKECTLLKTKFSDENFERIQSFSDNWLVWEMFFLPEETKIVEGYFIVETNDGKITKGYNSDNYNAFIYLLESGSVWKQPIEKGEFYIQMMQGLKEKDIHGLSNGFQFKWNKNTTMAKGFKLNFSPSPKDNLIVTYGEREENFNFSNLIATPEKWYKLIDEFSRNVQVQNFNVEIKKKSPYEVSESIFGFLPTFLMIILIALPYMIVVAALLFVLIILRRRFKNKK
;
A
#
# COMPACT_ATOMS: atom_id res chain seq x y z
N MET A 1 9.19 -3.38 36.09
CA MET A 1 7.93 -3.02 35.43
C MET A 1 8.28 -2.46 34.06
N LEU A 2 8.34 -3.32 33.04
CA LEU A 2 8.68 -2.93 31.68
C LEU A 2 7.40 -2.42 31.01
N THR A 3 7.30 -1.12 30.81
CA THR A 3 6.21 -0.48 30.06
C THR A 3 6.27 -0.93 28.60
N PHE A 4 5.31 -1.77 28.21
CA PHE A 4 5.02 -2.04 26.80
C PHE A 4 4.54 -0.74 26.15
N PHE A 5 5.29 -0.23 25.18
CA PHE A 5 4.81 0.81 24.27
C PHE A 5 3.64 0.22 23.47
N ILE A 6 2.43 0.72 23.71
CA ILE A 6 1.29 0.49 22.83
C ILE A 6 1.58 1.27 21.55
N GLN A 7 2.09 0.59 20.53
CA GLN A 7 2.14 1.14 19.18
C GLN A 7 0.70 1.21 18.67
N LYS A 8 0.14 2.42 18.62
CA LYS A 8 -1.01 2.74 17.78
C LYS A 8 -0.46 2.92 16.36
N ILE A 9 -0.87 2.04 15.45
CA ILE A 9 -0.29 1.93 14.11
C ILE A 9 -1.41 2.21 13.10
N SER A 10 -1.22 3.18 12.21
CA SER A 10 -2.22 3.57 11.21
C SER A 10 -1.70 3.42 9.79
N ALA A 11 -2.44 2.65 8.97
CA ALA A 11 -2.23 2.46 7.56
C ALA A 11 -3.52 2.05 6.78
N ASN A 12 -3.57 1.97 5.44
CA ASN A 12 -4.76 2.03 4.57
C ASN A 12 -4.58 1.06 3.44
N ALA A 13 -5.61 0.25 3.25
CA ALA A 13 -5.68 -0.77 2.25
C ALA A 13 -6.83 -0.44 1.31
N ALA A 14 -6.62 -0.53 0.00
CA ALA A 14 -7.71 -0.47 -0.95
C ALA A 14 -8.18 -1.86 -1.40
N GLN A 15 -9.32 -2.34 -0.86
CA GLN A 15 -9.81 -3.70 -1.11
C GLN A 15 -11.34 -3.78 -1.19
N PRO A 16 -11.92 -4.30 -2.29
CA PRO A 16 -13.31 -4.70 -2.28
C PRO A 16 -13.47 -6.04 -1.54
N GLY A 17 -14.03 -6.01 -0.33
CA GLY A 17 -14.75 -7.15 0.23
C GLY A 17 -14.12 -7.95 1.38
N ILE A 18 -12.82 -7.80 1.70
CA ILE A 18 -12.04 -8.81 2.43
C ILE A 18 -11.01 -8.16 3.37
N TRP A 19 -10.64 -8.84 4.46
CA TRP A 19 -9.69 -8.37 5.47
C TRP A 19 -8.35 -9.12 5.44
N ASN A 20 -7.26 -8.38 5.63
CA ASN A 20 -5.93 -8.95 5.86
C ASN A 20 -5.72 -9.21 7.36
N ALA A 21 -5.54 -10.47 7.75
CA ALA A 21 -5.20 -10.87 9.10
C ALA A 21 -3.70 -10.75 9.39
N GLY A 22 -3.09 -9.58 9.09
CA GLY A 22 -1.71 -9.20 9.43
C GLY A 22 -0.76 -10.39 9.37
N GLY A 23 -0.52 -10.77 8.15
CA GLY A 23 0.02 -12.07 7.78
C GLY A 23 -0.43 -12.33 6.36
N THR A 24 0.27 -13.20 5.66
CA THR A 24 0.10 -13.44 4.21
C THR A 24 -1.26 -14.07 3.81
N VAL A 25 -2.29 -14.01 4.66
CA VAL A 25 -3.57 -14.72 4.48
C VAL A 25 -4.75 -13.77 4.70
N PHE A 26 -5.57 -13.62 3.64
CA PHE A 26 -6.85 -12.93 3.70
C PHE A 26 -7.91 -13.80 4.37
N THR A 27 -8.60 -13.24 5.35
CA THR A 27 -9.73 -13.90 6.03
C THR A 27 -11.01 -13.15 5.66
N MET A 28 -12.07 -13.91 5.33
CA MET A 28 -13.37 -13.32 5.02
C MET A 28 -14.08 -12.94 6.31
N MET A 29 -14.53 -11.68 6.37
CA MET A 29 -15.32 -11.14 7.48
C MET A 29 -16.63 -11.92 7.67
N TYR A 30 -17.20 -12.42 6.57
CA TYR A 30 -18.41 -13.24 6.57
C TYR A 30 -18.11 -14.63 5.98
N PRO A 31 -17.60 -15.59 6.78
CA PRO A 31 -17.25 -16.93 6.28
C PRO A 31 -18.41 -17.68 5.63
N LYS A 32 -19.65 -17.39 6.03
CA LYS A 32 -20.85 -17.96 5.40
C LYS A 32 -20.97 -17.58 3.91
N ASP A 33 -20.43 -16.43 3.53
CA ASP A 33 -20.45 -15.93 2.15
C ASP A 33 -19.25 -16.47 1.32
N ALA A 34 -18.31 -17.20 1.95
CA ALA A 34 -17.09 -17.68 1.33
C ALA A 34 -17.28 -18.48 0.05
N ALA A 35 -18.25 -19.40 0.06
CA ALA A 35 -18.58 -20.23 -1.09
C ALA A 35 -19.17 -19.42 -2.25
N THR A 36 -19.70 -18.23 -1.97
CA THR A 36 -20.33 -17.34 -2.94
C THR A 36 -19.30 -16.54 -3.74
N PHE A 37 -18.21 -16.08 -3.11
CA PHE A 37 -17.15 -15.33 -3.78
C PHE A 37 -16.49 -16.12 -4.93
N LYS A 38 -16.32 -17.43 -4.77
CA LYS A 38 -15.77 -18.33 -5.80
C LYS A 38 -16.69 -18.58 -6.98
N LYS A 39 -17.94 -18.10 -6.93
CA LYS A 39 -18.91 -18.17 -8.03
C LYS A 39 -18.96 -16.87 -8.83
N VAL A 40 -18.38 -15.78 -8.33
CA VAL A 40 -18.30 -14.49 -9.04
C VAL A 40 -16.90 -14.30 -9.61
N GLN A 41 -16.82 -14.02 -10.91
CA GLN A 41 -15.56 -13.77 -11.62
C GLN A 41 -15.42 -12.29 -11.96
N MET A 42 -14.26 -11.71 -11.68
CA MET A 42 -13.90 -10.38 -12.16
C MET A 42 -13.33 -10.50 -13.58
N GLN A 43 -14.07 -10.01 -14.56
CA GLN A 43 -13.66 -10.07 -15.96
C GLN A 43 -12.74 -8.91 -16.32
N ASN A 44 -13.05 -7.72 -15.83
CA ASN A 44 -12.23 -6.56 -16.10
C ASN A 44 -12.17 -5.66 -14.87
N GLU A 45 -10.97 -5.23 -14.52
CA GLU A 45 -10.68 -4.24 -13.50
C GLU A 45 -10.01 -3.04 -14.15
N LYS A 46 -10.53 -1.84 -13.89
CA LYS A 46 -9.89 -0.59 -14.25
C LYS A 46 -9.73 0.26 -13.01
N ILE A 47 -8.48 0.54 -12.65
CA ILE A 47 -8.15 1.38 -11.50
C ILE A 47 -7.61 2.70 -12.01
N TYR A 48 -8.30 3.77 -11.66
CA TYR A 48 -7.91 5.14 -11.95
C TYR A 48 -7.43 5.78 -10.67
N MET A 49 -6.23 6.37 -10.69
CA MET A 49 -5.61 7.03 -9.56
C MET A 49 -5.15 8.42 -10.00
N GLN A 50 -5.54 9.44 -9.23
CA GLN A 50 -4.94 10.77 -9.31
C GLN A 50 -4.10 10.98 -8.06
N LEU A 51 -2.80 11.17 -8.24
CA LEU A 51 -1.83 11.38 -7.17
C LEU A 51 -1.57 12.89 -7.02
N TYR A 52 -1.78 13.39 -5.81
CA TYR A 52 -1.54 14.77 -5.41
C TYR A 52 -0.50 14.79 -4.28
N PRO A 53 0.21 15.91 -4.05
CA PRO A 53 1.02 16.06 -2.83
C PRO A 53 0.18 15.76 -1.58
N GLY A 54 0.56 14.71 -0.85
CA GLY A 54 -0.08 14.28 0.40
C GLY A 54 -1.39 13.48 0.31
N PHE A 55 -2.03 13.32 -0.84
CA PHE A 55 -3.22 12.46 -0.97
C PHE A 55 -3.42 11.84 -2.37
N ALA A 56 -4.30 10.84 -2.45
CA ALA A 56 -4.75 10.26 -3.71
C ALA A 56 -6.27 10.17 -3.79
N VAL A 57 -6.79 10.37 -4.99
CA VAL A 57 -8.21 10.13 -5.34
C VAL A 57 -8.24 8.89 -6.22
N VAL A 58 -9.14 7.96 -5.91
CA VAL A 58 -9.20 6.66 -6.61
C VAL A 58 -10.61 6.37 -7.06
N LYS A 59 -10.71 5.83 -8.28
CA LYS A 59 -11.91 5.22 -8.84
C LYS A 59 -11.54 3.81 -9.30
N ALA A 60 -12.18 2.82 -8.70
CA ALA A 60 -12.12 1.44 -9.13
C ALA A 60 -13.38 1.13 -9.96
N TRP A 61 -13.21 0.50 -11.11
CA TRP A 61 -14.30 0.04 -11.97
C TRP A 61 -14.11 -1.45 -12.25
N CYS A 62 -15.08 -2.27 -11.88
CA CYS A 62 -14.99 -3.72 -12.00
C CYS A 62 -16.21 -4.26 -12.75
N ARG A 63 -15.97 -5.05 -13.80
CA ARG A 63 -16.99 -5.87 -14.46
C ARG A 63 -16.97 -7.26 -13.84
N MET A 64 -18.01 -7.59 -13.07
CA MET A 64 -18.11 -8.82 -12.31
C MET A 64 -19.26 -9.68 -12.84
N LYS A 65 -19.02 -10.97 -13.02
CA LYS A 65 -19.99 -11.93 -13.55
C LYS A 65 -20.29 -13.01 -12.53
N ASN A 66 -21.56 -13.22 -12.19
CA ASN A 66 -22.01 -14.45 -11.56
C ASN A 66 -21.85 -15.59 -12.58
N THR A 67 -21.13 -16.64 -12.22
CA THR A 67 -20.90 -17.80 -13.09
C THR A 67 -21.73 -19.01 -12.69
N ALA A 68 -22.58 -18.88 -11.66
CA ALA A 68 -23.51 -19.90 -11.22
C ALA A 68 -24.91 -19.66 -11.80
N LYS A 69 -25.72 -20.72 -11.80
CA LYS A 69 -27.13 -20.72 -12.21
C LYS A 69 -28.09 -20.31 -11.09
N GLU A 70 -27.56 -19.93 -9.94
CA GLU A 70 -28.34 -19.52 -8.78
C GLU A 70 -28.13 -18.03 -8.48
N THR A 71 -29.10 -17.46 -7.79
CA THR A 71 -29.01 -16.10 -7.25
C THR A 71 -28.01 -16.06 -6.12
N LEU A 72 -27.09 -15.10 -6.15
CA LEU A 72 -26.10 -14.90 -5.11
C LEU A 72 -26.43 -13.64 -4.32
N LYS A 73 -26.44 -13.75 -2.99
CA LYS A 73 -26.53 -12.62 -2.07
C LYS A 73 -25.40 -12.76 -1.05
N PHE A 74 -24.60 -11.73 -0.90
CA PHE A 74 -23.45 -11.73 0.01
C PHE A 74 -23.06 -10.31 0.41
N LYS A 75 -22.35 -10.19 1.53
CA LYS A 75 -21.79 -8.93 1.99
C LYS A 75 -20.39 -8.72 1.44
N MET A 76 -20.06 -7.47 1.15
CA MET A 76 -18.72 -7.02 0.84
C MET A 76 -18.34 -5.96 1.87
N GLY A 77 -17.09 -5.98 2.35
CA GLY A 77 -16.57 -4.98 3.27
C GLY A 77 -15.30 -4.31 2.76
N TYR A 78 -15.08 -3.06 3.16
CA TYR A 78 -13.84 -2.35 2.95
C TYR A 78 -13.27 -1.94 4.32
N PRO A 79 -12.01 -2.27 4.65
CA PRO A 79 -11.41 -1.87 5.91
C PRO A 79 -11.17 -0.36 5.91
N VAL A 80 -11.58 0.34 6.97
CA VAL A 80 -11.28 1.78 7.10
C VAL A 80 -9.78 2.00 7.31
N ASN A 81 -9.10 1.08 8.03
CA ASN A 81 -7.66 1.08 8.33
C ASN A 81 -7.07 -0.34 8.15
N GLY A 82 -5.78 -0.49 7.84
CA GLY A 82 -5.02 -1.75 7.79
C GLY A 82 -3.51 -1.60 7.51
N ILE A 83 -2.67 -2.44 8.13
CA ILE A 83 -1.19 -2.42 7.99
C ILE A 83 -0.73 -3.43 6.94
N TYR A 84 0.16 -3.04 6.03
CA TYR A 84 0.70 -3.94 5.01
C TYR A 84 2.23 -4.08 5.09
N SER A 85 2.69 -5.34 5.17
CA SER A 85 4.11 -5.69 5.10
C SER A 85 4.44 -6.13 3.67
N GLY A 86 5.45 -5.51 3.04
CA GLY A 86 5.81 -5.69 1.63
C GLY A 86 6.35 -7.07 1.20
N GLY A 87 6.10 -8.13 1.98
CA GLY A 87 6.35 -9.52 1.59
C GLY A 87 7.83 -9.95 1.50
N ASN A 88 8.78 -9.17 2.03
CA ASN A 88 10.21 -9.52 2.09
C ASN A 88 10.71 -9.62 3.54
N SER A 89 11.72 -10.46 3.80
CA SER A 89 12.29 -10.75 5.13
C SER A 89 12.98 -9.55 5.78
N ASN A 90 13.45 -8.59 4.97
CA ASN A 90 13.85 -7.27 5.42
C ASN A 90 12.61 -6.37 5.39
N LEU A 91 11.96 -6.21 6.55
CA LEU A 91 10.67 -5.55 6.73
C LEU A 91 10.65 -4.12 6.16
N ASN A 92 10.18 -3.99 4.91
CA ASN A 92 9.69 -2.73 4.37
C ASN A 92 8.23 -2.59 4.77
N GLN A 93 7.94 -1.67 5.69
CA GLN A 93 6.59 -1.38 6.15
C GLN A 93 6.16 -0.05 5.52
N VAL A 94 5.00 -0.05 4.86
CA VAL A 94 4.36 1.16 4.36
C VAL A 94 3.13 1.41 5.22
N TYR A 95 3.09 2.61 5.81
CA TYR A 95 2.02 3.09 6.70
C TYR A 95 1.18 4.14 5.96
N LEU A 96 -0.14 4.23 6.17
CA LEU A 96 -1.13 5.00 5.36
C LEU A 96 -2.50 5.33 6.07
N ASP A 97 -2.76 6.40 6.82
CA ASP A 97 -4.03 6.49 7.63
C ASP A 97 -5.35 6.82 6.84
N SER A 98 -6.46 6.21 7.26
CA SER A 98 -7.90 6.32 6.89
C SER A 98 -8.37 6.36 5.42
N LEU A 99 -9.13 5.34 4.99
CA LEU A 99 -10.00 5.42 3.81
C LEU A 99 -11.08 6.47 4.05
N SER A 100 -11.06 7.55 3.27
CA SER A 100 -11.98 8.67 3.43
C SER A 100 -12.97 8.80 2.28
N GLN A 101 -14.18 9.25 2.64
CA GLN A 101 -15.27 9.64 1.72
C GLN A 101 -15.77 8.50 0.81
N PHE A 102 -15.53 7.23 1.16
CA PHE A 102 -15.85 6.08 0.32
C PHE A 102 -17.29 6.06 -0.21
N LYS A 103 -17.43 5.81 -1.51
CA LYS A 103 -18.70 5.53 -2.17
C LYS A 103 -18.58 4.27 -3.02
N ILE A 104 -19.67 3.53 -3.14
CA ILE A 104 -19.74 2.33 -3.96
C ILE A 104 -21.04 2.32 -4.73
N PHE A 105 -20.97 1.95 -6.00
CA PHE A 105 -22.10 1.90 -6.91
C PHE A 105 -22.17 0.51 -7.54
N SER A 106 -23.39 0.01 -7.70
CA SER A 106 -23.70 -1.17 -8.50
C SER A 106 -24.60 -0.78 -9.66
N ASN A 107 -24.16 -1.01 -10.89
CA ASN A 107 -24.85 -0.59 -12.12
C ASN A 107 -25.30 0.89 -12.06
N ARG A 108 -24.38 1.78 -11.64
CA ARG A 108 -24.58 3.23 -11.45
C ARG A 108 -25.55 3.63 -10.33
N LYS A 109 -26.09 2.69 -9.57
CA LYS A 109 -26.90 2.98 -8.38
C LYS A 109 -26.00 2.91 -7.14
N GLU A 110 -25.99 3.97 -6.35
CA GLU A 110 -25.24 4.00 -5.09
C GLU A 110 -25.76 2.92 -4.13
N CYS A 111 -24.85 2.16 -3.54
CA CYS A 111 -25.21 1.16 -2.53
C CYS A 111 -25.21 1.81 -1.15
N THR A 112 -26.14 1.37 -0.30
CA THR A 112 -26.16 1.76 1.11
C THR A 112 -24.98 1.13 1.84
N LEU A 113 -24.17 1.97 2.50
CA LEU A 113 -23.11 1.52 3.39
C LEU A 113 -23.67 1.26 4.78
N LEU A 114 -23.44 0.04 5.27
CA LEU A 114 -23.62 -0.38 6.64
C LEU A 114 -22.29 -0.14 7.37
N LYS A 115 -22.29 0.78 8.34
CA LYS A 115 -21.17 0.93 9.27
C LYS A 115 -21.33 -0.14 10.34
N THR A 116 -20.50 -1.17 10.30
CA THR A 116 -20.53 -2.26 11.27
C THR A 116 -19.24 -2.24 12.09
N LYS A 117 -19.37 -2.30 13.42
CA LYS A 117 -18.25 -2.60 14.30
C LYS A 117 -18.17 -4.10 14.54
N PHE A 118 -16.96 -4.64 14.54
CA PHE A 118 -16.75 -6.08 14.74
C PHE A 118 -17.27 -6.59 16.10
N SER A 119 -17.39 -5.72 17.11
CA SER A 119 -17.95 -6.02 18.43
C SER A 119 -19.44 -6.33 18.42
N ASP A 120 -20.17 -5.87 17.42
CA ASP A 120 -21.65 -5.90 17.40
C ASP A 120 -22.18 -7.20 16.77
N GLU A 121 -21.31 -7.97 16.11
CA GLU A 121 -21.57 -9.31 15.63
C GLU A 121 -20.74 -10.28 16.48
N ASN A 122 -21.35 -11.32 17.06
CA ASN A 122 -20.72 -12.32 17.94
C ASN A 122 -19.65 -13.18 17.21
N PHE A 123 -18.60 -12.56 16.67
CA PHE A 123 -17.43 -13.21 16.10
C PHE A 123 -16.47 -13.57 17.23
N GLU A 124 -16.84 -14.58 18.02
CA GLU A 124 -15.88 -15.19 18.93
C GLU A 124 -14.68 -15.68 18.10
N ARG A 125 -13.50 -15.08 18.32
CA ARG A 125 -12.15 -15.53 17.91
C ARG A 125 -11.57 -15.05 16.56
N ILE A 126 -11.86 -13.84 16.08
CA ILE A 126 -11.10 -13.27 14.95
C ILE A 126 -10.34 -12.02 15.41
N GLN A 127 -8.99 -12.07 15.42
CA GLN A 127 -8.12 -10.94 15.76
C GLN A 127 -8.15 -9.89 14.65
N SER A 128 -9.13 -8.99 14.61
CA SER A 128 -9.23 -7.94 13.58
C SER A 128 -8.11 -6.89 13.66
N PHE A 129 -7.57 -6.42 12.52
CA PHE A 129 -6.63 -5.26 12.45
C PHE A 129 -7.36 -3.91 12.45
N SER A 130 -8.69 -3.91 12.24
CA SER A 130 -9.52 -2.70 12.31
C SER A 130 -10.92 -3.06 12.79
N ASP A 131 -11.40 -2.34 13.80
CA ASP A 131 -12.77 -2.46 14.31
C ASP A 131 -13.79 -1.74 13.42
N ASN A 132 -13.34 -0.96 12.43
CA ASN A 132 -14.18 -0.13 11.57
C ASN A 132 -14.17 -0.63 10.12
N TRP A 133 -15.36 -1.01 9.64
CA TRP A 133 -15.60 -1.52 8.30
C TRP A 133 -16.74 -0.78 7.61
N LEU A 134 -16.59 -0.57 6.31
CA LEU A 134 -17.67 -0.14 5.44
C LEU A 134 -18.21 -1.36 4.71
N VAL A 135 -19.38 -1.85 5.12
CA VAL A 135 -19.99 -3.07 4.58
C VAL A 135 -21.15 -2.69 3.67
N TRP A 136 -21.36 -3.40 2.58
CA TRP A 136 -22.56 -3.29 1.75
C TRP A 136 -23.00 -4.67 1.28
N GLU A 137 -24.26 -4.79 0.91
CA GLU A 137 -24.77 -6.02 0.33
C GLU A 137 -24.68 -5.97 -1.19
N MET A 138 -24.27 -7.11 -1.76
CA MET A 138 -24.34 -7.36 -3.20
C MET A 138 -25.34 -8.47 -3.47
N PHE A 139 -25.99 -8.33 -4.62
CA PHE A 139 -26.96 -9.27 -5.14
C PHE A 139 -26.65 -9.51 -6.61
N PHE A 140 -26.64 -10.76 -7.05
CA PHE A 140 -26.49 -11.14 -8.46
C PHE A 140 -27.58 -12.16 -8.82
N LEU A 141 -28.31 -11.89 -9.91
CA LEU A 141 -29.14 -12.90 -10.55
C LEU A 141 -28.27 -13.99 -11.19
N PRO A 142 -28.82 -15.18 -11.50
CA PRO A 142 -28.14 -16.22 -12.25
C PRO A 142 -27.46 -15.66 -13.50
N GLU A 143 -26.17 -15.97 -13.66
CA GLU A 143 -25.37 -15.57 -14.83
C GLU A 143 -25.26 -14.05 -15.11
N GLU A 144 -25.73 -13.21 -14.18
CA GLU A 144 -25.74 -11.75 -14.31
C GLU A 144 -24.32 -11.18 -14.35
N THR A 145 -24.14 -10.16 -15.18
CA THR A 145 -22.97 -9.29 -15.12
C THR A 145 -23.33 -7.94 -14.54
N LYS A 146 -22.59 -7.52 -13.50
CA LYS A 146 -22.72 -6.19 -12.89
C LYS A 146 -21.44 -5.38 -13.05
N ILE A 147 -21.64 -4.08 -13.15
CA ILE A 147 -20.57 -3.09 -13.01
C ILE A 147 -20.57 -2.62 -11.56
N VAL A 148 -19.41 -2.70 -10.92
CA VAL A 148 -19.19 -2.20 -9.56
C VAL A 148 -18.18 -1.06 -9.64
N GLU A 149 -18.53 0.11 -9.10
CA GLU A 149 -17.67 1.30 -9.11
C GLU A 149 -17.43 1.78 -7.70
N GLY A 150 -16.17 1.78 -7.25
CA GLY A 150 -15.77 2.29 -5.94
C GLY A 150 -15.03 3.61 -6.08
N TYR A 151 -15.29 4.54 -5.17
CA TYR A 151 -14.60 5.82 -5.08
C TYR A 151 -14.09 6.02 -3.68
N PHE A 152 -12.89 6.55 -3.53
CA PHE A 152 -12.36 6.94 -2.24
C PHE A 152 -11.24 7.97 -2.38
N ILE A 153 -10.97 8.64 -1.27
CA ILE A 153 -9.85 9.54 -1.11
C ILE A 153 -9.01 8.99 0.04
N VAL A 154 -7.69 8.94 -0.12
CA VAL A 154 -6.78 8.44 0.89
C VAL A 154 -5.66 9.44 1.13
N GLU A 155 -5.27 9.59 2.38
CA GLU A 155 -4.06 10.29 2.75
C GLU A 155 -2.85 9.44 2.37
N THR A 156 -1.88 10.08 1.74
CA THR A 156 -0.63 9.44 1.30
C THR A 156 0.59 10.10 1.94
N ASN A 157 0.39 11.18 2.71
CA ASN A 157 1.45 12.08 3.15
C ASN A 157 2.48 11.46 4.09
N ASP A 158 2.04 10.57 4.98
CA ASP A 158 2.89 9.94 6.00
C ASP A 158 3.47 8.60 5.56
N GLY A 159 3.69 8.44 4.25
CA GLY A 159 4.37 7.27 3.70
C GLY A 159 5.79 7.16 4.25
N LYS A 160 6.10 6.02 4.84
CA LYS A 160 7.45 5.70 5.35
C LYS A 160 7.91 4.39 4.73
N ILE A 161 9.17 4.31 4.34
CA ILE A 161 9.82 3.09 3.86
C ILE A 161 11.04 2.86 4.75
N THR A 162 11.14 1.68 5.37
CA THR A 162 12.22 1.34 6.30
C THR A 162 12.99 0.13 5.83
N LYS A 163 14.32 0.17 5.93
CA LYS A 163 15.19 -0.99 5.71
C LYS A 163 16.31 -0.98 6.75
N GLY A 164 16.24 -1.87 7.72
CA GLY A 164 17.14 -1.84 8.88
C GLY A 164 16.96 -0.53 9.65
N TYR A 165 18.03 0.25 9.79
CA TYR A 165 18.04 1.55 10.46
C TYR A 165 17.87 2.74 9.52
N ASN A 166 17.76 2.51 8.21
CA ASN A 166 17.48 3.55 7.23
C ASN A 166 15.96 3.72 7.10
N SER A 167 15.53 4.97 6.94
CA SER A 167 14.15 5.30 6.63
C SER A 167 14.07 6.50 5.71
N ASP A 168 13.24 6.38 4.68
CA ASP A 168 12.81 7.51 3.86
C ASP A 168 11.34 7.81 4.13
N ASN A 169 10.95 9.08 4.05
CA ASN A 169 9.56 9.51 4.16
C ASN A 169 9.16 10.23 2.87
N TYR A 170 8.15 9.71 2.19
CA TYR A 170 7.62 10.21 0.91
C TYR A 170 6.10 10.09 0.92
N ASN A 171 5.40 10.65 -0.07
CA ASN A 171 4.04 10.21 -0.27
C ASN A 171 4.02 8.75 -0.76
N ALA A 172 3.12 7.92 -0.24
CA ALA A 172 2.98 6.53 -0.64
C ALA A 172 1.52 6.16 -0.89
N PHE A 173 1.27 5.40 -1.96
CA PHE A 173 -0.03 4.85 -2.28
C PHE A 173 0.08 3.35 -2.54
N ILE A 174 -0.88 2.57 -2.04
CA ILE A 174 -1.00 1.14 -2.31
C ILE A 174 -2.41 0.76 -2.78
N TYR A 175 -2.48 -0.11 -3.78
CA TYR A 175 -3.68 -0.83 -4.18
C TYR A 175 -3.42 -2.34 -4.06
N LEU A 176 -4.25 -3.02 -3.25
CA LEU A 176 -4.02 -4.41 -2.86
C LEU A 176 -4.76 -5.37 -3.80
N LEU A 177 -4.12 -5.69 -4.94
CA LEU A 177 -4.65 -6.64 -5.91
C LEU A 177 -4.83 -8.04 -5.32
N GLU A 178 -3.99 -8.45 -4.37
CA GLU A 178 -4.03 -9.76 -3.72
C GLU A 178 -5.39 -10.15 -3.12
N SER A 179 -6.22 -9.17 -2.72
CA SER A 179 -7.61 -9.41 -2.30
C SER A 179 -8.45 -10.04 -3.41
N GLY A 180 -8.11 -9.75 -4.66
CA GLY A 180 -8.74 -10.31 -5.83
C GLY A 180 -8.65 -11.85 -5.91
N SER A 181 -7.72 -12.48 -5.17
CA SER A 181 -7.57 -13.93 -5.12
C SER A 181 -8.78 -14.67 -4.55
N VAL A 182 -9.66 -14.01 -3.80
CA VAL A 182 -10.86 -14.65 -3.24
C VAL A 182 -11.94 -14.92 -4.29
N TRP A 183 -11.98 -14.13 -5.36
CA TRP A 183 -12.95 -14.31 -6.44
C TRP A 183 -12.66 -15.59 -7.22
N LYS A 184 -13.59 -15.97 -8.10
CA LYS A 184 -13.30 -16.97 -9.13
C LYS A 184 -12.14 -16.47 -10.00
N GLN A 185 -11.09 -17.29 -10.09
CA GLN A 185 -9.90 -16.99 -10.86
C GLN A 185 -10.00 -17.54 -12.29
N PRO A 186 -9.27 -16.95 -13.26
CA PRO A 186 -8.44 -15.74 -13.12
C PRO A 186 -9.25 -14.44 -13.21
N ILE A 187 -8.63 -13.33 -12.80
CA ILE A 187 -9.04 -11.99 -13.26
C ILE A 187 -8.58 -11.85 -14.71
N GLU A 188 -9.52 -11.69 -15.65
CA GLU A 188 -9.20 -11.79 -17.08
C GLU A 188 -8.36 -10.58 -17.56
N LYS A 189 -8.70 -9.36 -17.12
CA LYS A 189 -7.98 -8.13 -17.49
C LYS A 189 -7.94 -7.13 -16.33
N GLY A 190 -6.77 -6.53 -16.10
CA GLY A 190 -6.58 -5.39 -15.21
C GLY A 190 -5.90 -4.24 -15.95
N GLU A 191 -6.42 -3.03 -15.85
CA GLU A 191 -5.84 -1.80 -16.40
C GLU A 191 -5.65 -0.76 -15.29
N PHE A 192 -4.45 -0.22 -15.16
CA PHE A 192 -4.08 0.67 -14.06
C PHE A 192 -3.63 2.00 -14.63
N TYR A 193 -4.30 3.08 -14.25
CA TYR A 193 -4.08 4.42 -14.76
C TYR A 193 -3.69 5.34 -13.62
N ILE A 194 -2.50 5.92 -13.69
CA ILE A 194 -1.97 6.85 -12.69
C ILE A 194 -1.82 8.21 -13.37
N GLN A 195 -2.40 9.26 -12.79
CA GLN A 195 -2.22 10.64 -13.23
C GLN A 195 -1.53 11.43 -12.12
N MET A 196 -0.44 12.12 -12.46
CA MET A 196 0.24 13.03 -11.54
C MET A 196 -0.43 14.40 -11.60
N MET A 197 -0.83 14.93 -10.44
CA MET A 197 -1.58 16.17 -10.30
C MET A 197 -0.77 17.26 -9.60
N GLN A 198 -1.27 18.50 -9.66
CA GLN A 198 -0.69 19.66 -8.96
C GLN A 198 0.81 19.87 -9.20
N GLY A 199 1.25 19.70 -10.45
CA GLY A 199 2.63 19.96 -10.85
C GLY A 199 3.60 18.80 -10.64
N LEU A 200 3.15 17.69 -10.04
CA LEU A 200 3.91 16.44 -9.99
C LEU A 200 4.20 15.91 -11.40
N LYS A 201 5.40 15.36 -11.59
CA LYS A 201 5.94 14.86 -12.85
C LYS A 201 6.50 13.45 -12.69
N GLU A 202 6.90 12.86 -13.80
CA GLU A 202 7.53 11.54 -13.84
C GLU A 202 8.74 11.42 -12.89
N LYS A 203 9.55 12.49 -12.79
CA LYS A 203 10.74 12.51 -11.93
C LYS A 203 10.41 12.44 -10.44
N ASP A 204 9.21 12.84 -10.06
CA ASP A 204 8.76 12.86 -8.66
C ASP A 204 8.23 11.49 -8.22
N ILE A 205 8.23 10.49 -9.12
CA ILE A 205 8.03 9.08 -8.75
C ILE A 205 9.37 8.50 -8.29
N HIS A 206 9.46 8.21 -6.99
CA HIS A 206 10.62 7.58 -6.35
C HIS A 206 10.64 6.06 -6.63
N GLY A 207 9.48 5.42 -6.59
CA GLY A 207 9.35 3.98 -6.82
C GLY A 207 7.98 3.57 -7.36
N LEU A 208 7.97 2.49 -8.13
CA LEU A 208 6.76 1.97 -8.80
C LEU A 208 6.81 0.45 -8.84
N SER A 209 5.71 -0.23 -8.49
CA SER A 209 5.63 -1.69 -8.55
C SER A 209 5.94 -2.24 -9.94
N ASN A 210 6.65 -3.36 -9.96
CA ASN A 210 6.99 -4.11 -11.17
C ASN A 210 5.84 -5.04 -11.61
N GLY A 211 5.93 -5.57 -12.85
CA GLY A 211 4.98 -6.58 -13.35
C GLY A 211 3.66 -6.03 -13.91
N PHE A 212 3.59 -4.72 -14.16
CA PHE A 212 2.45 -4.02 -14.79
C PHE A 212 2.76 -3.47 -16.18
N GLN A 213 4.01 -3.57 -16.64
CA GLN A 213 4.46 -3.07 -17.95
C GLN A 213 4.05 -1.62 -18.20
N PHE A 214 4.33 -0.75 -17.22
CA PHE A 214 3.88 0.64 -17.27
C PHE A 214 4.46 1.39 -18.48
N LYS A 215 3.58 2.13 -19.14
CA LYS A 215 3.90 3.10 -20.17
C LYS A 215 3.47 4.48 -19.73
N TRP A 216 4.24 5.49 -20.09
CA TRP A 216 4.09 6.89 -19.72
C TRP A 216 3.64 7.72 -20.91
N ASN A 217 2.81 8.73 -20.63
CA ASN A 217 2.48 9.82 -21.53
C ASN A 217 3.06 11.11 -20.95
N LYS A 218 4.09 11.64 -21.63
CA LYS A 218 4.82 12.85 -21.20
C LYS A 218 3.96 14.12 -21.25
N ASN A 219 3.00 14.19 -22.17
CA ASN A 219 2.19 15.38 -22.37
C ASN A 219 1.11 15.54 -21.30
N THR A 220 0.60 14.42 -20.79
CA THR A 220 -0.49 14.40 -19.81
C THR A 220 -0.09 13.95 -18.42
N THR A 221 1.21 13.69 -18.20
CA THR A 221 1.78 13.20 -16.93
C THR A 221 1.05 11.99 -16.37
N MET A 222 0.82 11.00 -17.22
CA MET A 222 0.07 9.78 -16.90
C MET A 222 0.88 8.51 -17.14
N ALA A 223 0.71 7.52 -16.28
CA ALA A 223 1.14 6.14 -16.51
C ALA A 223 -0.07 5.23 -16.79
N LYS A 224 0.11 4.25 -17.66
CA LYS A 224 -0.81 3.14 -17.91
C LYS A 224 -0.08 1.81 -17.76
N GLY A 225 -0.58 0.94 -16.89
CA GLY A 225 -0.13 -0.45 -16.75
C GLY A 225 -1.26 -1.42 -17.02
N PHE A 226 -0.92 -2.70 -17.18
CA PHE A 226 -1.90 -3.75 -17.37
C PHE A 226 -1.43 -5.11 -16.83
N LYS A 227 -2.41 -5.97 -16.52
CA LYS A 227 -2.25 -7.41 -16.24
C LYS A 227 -3.33 -8.18 -17.00
N LEU A 228 -3.02 -9.41 -17.40
CA LEU A 228 -3.94 -10.30 -18.13
C LEU A 228 -3.97 -11.67 -17.47
N ASN A 229 -5.14 -12.28 -17.40
CA ASN A 229 -5.39 -13.65 -16.89
C ASN A 229 -4.58 -13.98 -15.63
N PHE A 230 -4.67 -13.11 -14.62
CA PHE A 230 -3.81 -13.16 -13.45
C PHE A 230 -4.57 -13.64 -12.22
N SER A 231 -3.84 -14.28 -11.31
CA SER A 231 -4.29 -14.66 -9.97
C SER A 231 -3.45 -13.88 -8.96
N PRO A 232 -3.99 -12.79 -8.39
CA PRO A 232 -3.20 -11.86 -7.59
C PRO A 232 -2.56 -12.51 -6.36
N SER A 233 -1.31 -12.15 -6.10
CA SER A 233 -0.57 -12.47 -4.88
C SER A 233 -0.08 -11.19 -4.19
N PRO A 234 0.45 -11.24 -2.96
CA PRO A 234 1.03 -10.07 -2.29
C PRO A 234 2.11 -9.34 -3.12
N LYS A 235 2.80 -10.06 -4.02
CA LYS A 235 3.82 -9.52 -4.93
C LYS A 235 3.23 -8.72 -6.09
N ASP A 236 1.93 -8.90 -6.36
CA ASP A 236 1.22 -8.24 -7.46
C ASP A 236 0.61 -6.90 -7.06
N ASN A 237 0.71 -6.49 -5.79
CA ASN A 237 0.16 -5.23 -5.32
C ASN A 237 0.80 -4.03 -6.02
N LEU A 238 -0.03 -3.05 -6.37
CA LEU A 238 0.43 -1.82 -6.98
C LEU A 238 0.81 -0.83 -5.90
N ILE A 239 2.06 -0.40 -5.89
CA ILE A 239 2.60 0.58 -4.96
C ILE A 239 3.26 1.67 -5.78
N VAL A 240 3.02 2.91 -5.37
CA VAL A 240 3.67 4.09 -5.91
C VAL A 240 4.19 4.91 -4.74
N THR A 241 5.49 5.18 -4.73
CA THR A 241 6.10 6.15 -3.81
C THR A 241 6.52 7.36 -4.63
N TYR A 242 6.10 8.55 -4.19
CA TYR A 242 6.18 9.76 -4.97
C TYR A 242 6.15 10.99 -4.07
N GLY A 243 6.67 12.11 -4.57
CA GLY A 243 6.61 13.39 -3.88
C GLY A 243 7.30 13.39 -2.51
N GLU A 244 7.52 14.59 -2.00
CA GLU A 244 8.03 14.78 -0.65
C GLU A 244 6.87 14.83 0.35
N ARG A 245 7.19 14.56 1.61
CA ARG A 245 6.23 14.75 2.71
C ARG A 245 5.96 16.24 2.92
N GLU A 246 4.69 16.59 2.98
CA GLU A 246 4.22 17.95 3.28
C GLU A 246 4.08 18.11 4.81
N GLU A 247 4.91 18.93 5.45
CA GLU A 247 4.95 19.04 6.92
C GLU A 247 3.64 19.55 7.53
N ASN A 248 2.93 20.45 6.84
CA ASN A 248 1.70 21.08 7.31
C ASN A 248 0.47 20.61 6.52
N PHE A 249 0.47 19.35 6.09
CA PHE A 249 -0.64 18.77 5.33
C PHE A 249 -1.90 18.67 6.17
N ASN A 250 -3.02 19.20 5.66
CA ASN A 250 -4.32 19.11 6.32
C ASN A 250 -5.29 18.32 5.45
N PHE A 251 -5.34 17.01 5.68
CA PHE A 251 -6.21 16.11 4.94
C PHE A 251 -7.70 16.40 5.17
N SER A 252 -8.09 16.70 6.40
CA SER A 252 -9.50 16.95 6.78
C SER A 252 -10.13 18.09 5.98
N ASN A 253 -9.39 19.18 5.75
CA ASN A 253 -9.86 20.31 4.95
C ASN A 253 -10.02 19.94 3.46
N LEU A 254 -9.13 19.11 2.92
CA LEU A 254 -9.20 18.69 1.52
C LEU A 254 -10.41 17.80 1.24
N ILE A 255 -10.74 16.91 2.17
CA ILE A 255 -11.86 15.97 2.01
C ILE A 255 -13.23 16.60 2.36
N ALA A 256 -13.28 17.87 2.76
CA ALA A 256 -14.54 18.57 3.02
C ALA A 256 -15.41 18.75 1.77
N THR A 257 -14.81 18.68 0.57
CA THR A 257 -15.52 18.76 -0.72
C THR A 257 -15.25 17.53 -1.60
N PRO A 258 -15.73 16.34 -1.22
CA PRO A 258 -15.40 15.10 -1.92
C PRO A 258 -15.91 15.07 -3.37
N GLU A 259 -17.06 15.69 -3.63
CA GLU A 259 -17.67 15.71 -4.97
C GLU A 259 -16.80 16.39 -6.03
N LYS A 260 -16.00 17.39 -5.63
CA LYS A 260 -15.03 18.04 -6.53
C LYS A 260 -14.03 17.00 -7.03
N TRP A 261 -13.49 16.19 -6.13
CA TRP A 261 -12.49 15.17 -6.44
C TRP A 261 -13.09 14.04 -7.27
N TYR A 262 -14.30 13.61 -6.97
CA TYR A 262 -15.01 12.59 -7.75
C TYR A 262 -15.36 13.03 -9.16
N LYS A 263 -15.74 14.31 -9.34
CA LYS A 263 -15.93 14.87 -10.69
C LYS A 263 -14.63 14.86 -11.51
N LEU A 264 -13.50 15.23 -10.90
CA LEU A 264 -12.20 15.25 -11.59
C LEU A 264 -11.74 13.85 -12.00
N ILE A 265 -11.88 12.86 -11.12
CA ILE A 265 -11.47 11.49 -11.46
C ILE A 265 -12.43 10.83 -12.45
N ASP A 266 -13.70 11.21 -12.45
CA ASP A 266 -14.65 10.77 -13.48
C ASP A 266 -14.27 11.30 -14.85
N GLU A 267 -13.94 12.58 -14.94
CA GLU A 267 -13.44 13.18 -16.17
C GLU A 267 -12.17 12.49 -16.66
N PHE A 268 -11.20 12.26 -15.77
CA PHE A 268 -10.01 11.50 -16.07
C PHE A 268 -10.34 10.09 -16.59
N SER A 269 -11.23 9.35 -15.92
CA SER A 269 -11.57 7.97 -16.29
C SER A 269 -12.16 7.84 -17.70
N ARG A 270 -12.90 8.87 -18.15
CA ARG A 270 -13.44 8.97 -19.51
C ARG A 270 -12.36 9.33 -20.52
N ASN A 271 -11.56 10.33 -20.22
CA ASN A 271 -10.62 10.93 -21.17
C ASN A 271 -9.34 10.10 -21.35
N VAL A 272 -8.95 9.29 -20.36
CA VAL A 272 -7.71 8.51 -20.41
C VAL A 272 -7.75 7.39 -21.46
N GLN A 273 -8.94 6.92 -21.85
CA GLN A 273 -9.10 5.81 -22.80
C GLN A 273 -8.59 6.16 -24.21
N VAL A 274 -8.57 7.44 -24.58
CA VAL A 274 -8.11 7.93 -25.90
C VAL A 274 -6.67 8.45 -25.87
N GLN A 275 -6.00 8.38 -24.71
CA GLN A 275 -4.62 8.85 -24.57
C GLN A 275 -3.64 7.83 -25.14
N ASN A 276 -2.56 8.33 -25.75
CA ASN A 276 -1.48 7.50 -26.25
C ASN A 276 -0.40 7.31 -25.16
N PHE A 277 0.03 6.07 -24.93
CA PHE A 277 1.08 5.72 -23.99
C PHE A 277 2.19 4.99 -24.75
N ASN A 278 3.30 5.69 -24.99
CA ASN A 278 4.33 5.27 -25.92
C ASN A 278 5.74 5.16 -25.30
N VAL A 279 5.96 5.71 -24.11
CA VAL A 279 7.26 5.66 -23.42
C VAL A 279 7.22 4.58 -22.35
N GLU A 280 8.12 3.61 -22.35
CA GLU A 280 8.20 2.67 -21.22
C GLU A 280 8.75 3.39 -19.97
N ILE A 281 8.13 3.17 -18.81
CA ILE A 281 8.63 3.69 -17.54
C ILE A 281 9.04 2.54 -16.63
N LYS A 282 10.31 2.55 -16.23
CA LYS A 282 10.87 1.66 -15.21
C LYS A 282 11.42 2.53 -14.09
N LYS A 283 10.94 2.28 -12.88
CA LYS A 283 11.42 2.95 -11.66
C LYS A 283 12.04 1.92 -10.74
N LYS A 284 12.72 2.43 -9.73
CA LYS A 284 13.23 1.62 -8.63
C LYS A 284 12.09 0.91 -7.92
N SER A 285 12.44 -0.14 -7.18
CA SER A 285 11.48 -0.80 -6.30
C SER A 285 10.88 0.25 -5.35
N PRO A 286 9.55 0.25 -5.14
CA PRO A 286 8.91 1.15 -4.17
C PRO A 286 9.29 0.84 -2.72
N TYR A 287 10.09 -0.20 -2.51
CA TYR A 287 10.63 -0.60 -1.22
C TYR A 287 12.13 -0.32 -1.06
N GLU A 288 12.76 0.33 -2.04
CA GLU A 288 14.15 0.73 -1.95
C GLU A 288 14.27 1.97 -1.04
N VAL A 289 15.20 1.93 -0.08
CA VAL A 289 15.47 3.04 0.85
C VAL A 289 16.84 3.61 0.52
N SER A 290 16.98 4.93 0.58
CA SER A 290 18.27 5.60 0.44
C SER A 290 19.27 5.11 1.50
N GLU A 291 20.54 4.96 1.11
CA GLU A 291 21.58 4.60 2.07
C GLU A 291 21.92 5.82 2.94
N SER A 292 21.64 5.75 4.24
CA SER A 292 22.04 6.78 5.20
C SER A 292 23.31 6.35 5.94
N ILE A 293 24.19 7.33 6.19
CA ILE A 293 25.39 7.15 7.04
C ILE A 293 24.99 6.64 8.43
N PHE A 294 23.82 7.05 8.93
CA PHE A 294 23.28 6.57 10.22
C PHE A 294 22.84 5.10 10.18
N GLY A 295 22.54 4.54 9.00
CA GLY A 295 22.28 3.11 8.82
C GLY A 295 23.47 2.22 9.18
N PHE A 296 24.69 2.75 9.06
CA PHE A 296 25.92 2.06 9.42
C PHE A 296 26.30 2.24 10.90
N LEU A 297 25.63 3.13 11.64
CA LEU A 297 25.97 3.44 13.03
C LEU A 297 25.98 2.20 13.94
N PRO A 298 25.03 1.23 13.85
CA PRO A 298 25.07 0.03 14.69
C PRO A 298 26.26 -0.86 14.37
N THR A 299 26.60 -1.01 13.09
CA THR A 299 27.78 -1.77 12.64
C THR A 299 29.07 -1.09 13.12
N PHE A 300 29.14 0.24 13.01
CA PHE A 300 30.27 1.03 13.48
C PHE A 300 30.43 0.95 15.01
N LEU A 301 29.34 1.04 15.77
CA LEU A 301 29.34 0.88 17.23
C LEU A 301 29.79 -0.53 17.63
N MET A 302 29.35 -1.58 16.93
CA MET A 302 29.82 -2.95 17.13
C MET A 302 31.32 -3.09 16.88
N ILE A 303 31.84 -2.49 15.80
CA ILE A 303 33.28 -2.48 15.50
C ILE A 303 34.06 -1.78 16.61
N ILE A 304 33.58 -0.63 17.11
CA ILE A 304 34.20 0.05 18.26
C ILE A 304 34.18 -0.86 19.48
N LEU A 305 33.04 -1.46 19.82
CA LEU A 305 32.92 -2.32 21.01
C LEU A 305 33.90 -3.51 20.97
N ILE A 306 34.08 -4.10 19.79
CA ILE A 306 34.99 -5.24 19.57
C ILE A 306 36.46 -4.77 19.53
N ALA A 307 36.77 -3.65 18.86
CA ALA A 307 38.14 -3.20 18.64
C ALA A 307 38.73 -2.43 19.82
N LEU A 308 37.90 -1.75 20.63
CA LEU A 308 38.35 -0.91 21.75
C LEU A 308 39.18 -1.68 22.79
N PRO A 309 38.82 -2.91 23.22
CA PRO A 309 39.64 -3.69 24.12
C PRO A 309 41.05 -3.98 23.55
N TYR A 310 41.14 -4.35 22.26
CA TYR A 310 42.43 -4.60 21.61
C TYR A 310 43.27 -3.34 21.48
N MET A 311 42.64 -2.21 21.13
CA MET A 311 43.30 -0.90 21.06
C MET A 311 43.89 -0.49 22.41
N ILE A 312 43.17 -0.73 23.51
CA ILE A 312 43.64 -0.46 24.87
C ILE A 312 44.85 -1.35 25.21
N VAL A 313 44.79 -2.64 24.88
CA VAL A 313 45.90 -3.58 25.11
C VAL A 313 47.15 -3.17 24.32
N VAL A 314 46.99 -2.82 23.03
CA VAL A 314 48.10 -2.37 22.18
C VAL A 314 48.68 -1.05 22.69
N ALA A 315 47.84 -0.10 23.09
CA ALA A 315 48.31 1.16 23.66
C ALA A 315 49.09 0.96 24.98
N ALA A 316 48.60 0.07 25.86
CA ALA A 316 49.29 -0.29 27.09
C ALA A 316 50.66 -0.95 26.80
N LEU A 317 50.71 -1.89 25.84
CA LEU A 317 51.96 -2.53 25.41
C LEU A 317 52.96 -1.52 24.82
N LEU A 318 52.50 -0.61 23.96
CA LEU A 318 53.34 0.46 23.41
C LEU A 318 53.85 1.40 24.51
N PHE A 319 53.01 1.75 25.48
CA PHE A 319 53.39 2.58 26.62
C PHE A 319 54.48 1.91 27.47
N VAL A 320 54.32 0.61 27.76
CA VAL A 320 55.34 -0.19 28.47
C VAL A 320 56.64 -0.26 27.67
N LEU A 321 56.56 -0.49 26.35
CA LEU A 321 57.74 -0.50 25.47
C LEU A 321 58.46 0.85 25.46
N ILE A 322 57.73 1.97 25.42
CA ILE A 322 58.32 3.31 25.49
C ILE A 322 59.03 3.53 26.83
N ILE A 323 58.42 3.13 27.96
CA ILE A 323 59.04 3.23 29.29
C ILE A 323 60.31 2.37 29.38
N LEU A 324 60.25 1.12 28.93
CA LEU A 324 61.41 0.22 28.91
C LEU A 324 62.53 0.79 28.05
N ARG A 325 62.20 1.28 26.84
CA ARG A 325 63.18 1.88 25.92
C ARG A 325 63.84 3.13 26.52
N ARG A 326 63.10 3.98 27.24
CA ARG A 326 63.65 5.11 28.00
C ARG A 326 64.57 4.66 29.15
N ARG A 327 64.18 3.62 29.91
CA ARG A 327 65.00 3.08 31.01
C ARG A 327 66.30 2.44 30.52
N PHE A 328 66.30 1.76 29.38
CA PHE A 328 67.51 1.17 28.79
C PHE A 328 68.41 2.23 28.14
N LYS A 329 67.87 3.33 27.63
CA LYS A 329 68.67 4.46 27.10
C LYS A 329 69.39 5.25 28.19
N ASN A 330 68.84 5.32 29.40
CA ASN A 330 69.45 6.02 30.54
C ASN A 330 70.41 5.15 31.38
N LYS A 331 70.65 3.90 30.97
CA LYS A 331 71.62 2.97 31.60
C LYS A 331 72.89 2.71 30.76
N LYS A 332 73.01 3.38 29.61
CA LYS A 332 74.27 3.59 28.89
C LYS A 332 74.65 5.04 29.06
#